data_AF-A0A958NAN5-F1
#
_entry.id   AF-A0A958NAN5-F1
#
_cell.length_a   1.000
_cell.length_b   1.000
_cell.length_c   1.000
_cell.angle_alpha   90.00
_cell.angle_beta   90.00
_cell.angle_gamma   90.00
#
_symmetry.space_group_name_H-M   'P 1'
#
loop_
_entity.id
_entity.type
_entity.pdbx_description
1 polymer ?
#
loop_
_entity_poly.entity_id
_entity_poly.type
_entity_poly.pdbx_seq_one_letter_code
_entity_poly.pdbx_strand_id
1 'polypeptide(L)'
;MKWFQKSIVALFLLMACHSARERNMVEQRQMFASFVKEQYQYEVQPGDVFILIPRLICKGCVQMKLIQLEEMLASDTLEHTRIITSNPGIVSDSLEQRIVVWKDKEGWLDRVNLHIANMTMVHIGPDGNFLIRSIPTTDNQHVKVWLEMPDK
;
A
#
# COMPACT_ATOMS: atom_id res chain seq x y z
N MET A 1 45.02 1.00 -15.23
CA MET A 1 44.76 1.37 -13.82
C MET A 1 43.49 2.21 -13.59
N LYS A 2 43.11 3.16 -14.46
CA LYS A 2 41.89 4.00 -14.28
C LYS A 2 40.55 3.25 -14.35
N TRP A 3 40.50 2.05 -14.94
CA TRP A 3 39.26 1.26 -15.08
C TRP A 3 38.84 0.57 -13.77
N PHE A 4 39.82 0.05 -13.03
CA PHE A 4 39.60 -0.64 -11.75
C PHE A 4 39.05 0.29 -10.66
N GLN A 5 39.50 1.55 -10.64
CA GLN A 5 39.01 2.58 -9.73
C GLN A 5 37.54 2.97 -9.98
N LYS A 6 37.09 2.97 -11.24
CA LYS A 6 35.69 3.30 -11.59
C LYS A 6 34.72 2.19 -11.19
N SER A 7 35.13 0.92 -11.33
CA SER A 7 34.30 -0.22 -10.95
C SER A 7 34.09 -0.33 -9.44
N ILE A 8 35.10 0.02 -8.64
CA ILE A 8 34.99 0.01 -7.17
C ILE A 8 34.01 1.10 -6.70
N VAL A 9 34.11 2.32 -7.23
CA VAL A 9 33.20 3.43 -6.87
C VAL A 9 31.75 3.09 -7.24
N ALA A 10 31.52 2.46 -8.40
CA ALA A 10 30.18 2.04 -8.80
C ALA A 10 29.59 0.99 -7.84
N LEU A 11 30.40 0.01 -7.40
CA LEU A 11 29.95 -1.01 -6.44
C LEU A 11 29.61 -0.40 -5.08
N PHE A 12 30.42 0.54 -4.58
CA PHE A 12 30.13 1.25 -3.33
C PHE A 12 28.85 2.09 -3.43
N LEU A 13 28.61 2.77 -4.54
CA LEU A 13 27.37 3.52 -4.77
C LEU A 13 26.15 2.60 -4.81
N LEU A 14 26.25 1.44 -5.46
CA LEU A 14 25.17 0.46 -5.49
C LEU A 14 24.85 -0.10 -4.09
N MET A 15 25.87 -0.43 -3.29
CA MET A 15 25.67 -0.88 -1.91
C MET A 15 25.09 0.23 -1.02
N ALA A 16 25.54 1.48 -1.17
CA ALA A 16 25.00 2.62 -0.43
C ALA A 16 23.52 2.88 -0.79
N CYS A 17 23.17 2.81 -2.08
CA CYS A 17 21.79 2.90 -2.55
C CYS A 17 20.92 1.76 -2.01
N HIS A 18 21.44 0.53 -1.97
CA HIS A 18 20.72 -0.62 -1.44
C HIS A 18 20.45 -0.47 0.07
N SER A 19 21.48 -0.11 0.85
CA SER A 19 21.36 0.14 2.30
C SER A 19 20.42 1.32 2.62
N ALA A 20 20.46 2.38 1.81
CA ALA A 20 19.54 3.51 1.98
C ALA A 20 18.09 3.10 1.68
N ARG A 21 17.88 2.26 0.65
CA ARG A 21 16.57 1.73 0.30
C ARG A 21 16.00 0.82 1.39
N GLU A 22 16.80 -0.07 1.95
CA GLU A 22 16.38 -0.94 3.05
C GLU A 22 15.99 -0.16 4.30
N ARG A 23 16.79 0.85 4.68
CA ARG A 23 16.46 1.72 5.82
C ARG A 23 15.13 2.45 5.65
N ASN A 24 14.90 3.03 4.46
CA ASN A 24 13.65 3.73 4.16
C ASN A 24 12.43 2.80 4.27
N MET A 25 12.55 1.55 3.78
CA MET A 25 11.46 0.57 3.89
C MET A 25 11.14 0.19 5.34
N VAL A 26 12.15 0.06 6.21
CA VAL A 26 11.95 -0.21 7.65
C VAL A 26 11.24 0.95 8.34
N GLU A 27 11.65 2.18 8.07
CA GLU A 27 11.03 3.39 8.63
C GLU A 27 9.56 3.51 8.20
N GLN A 28 9.27 3.32 6.92
CA GLN A 28 7.89 3.36 6.40
C GLN A 28 7.01 2.27 7.02
N ARG A 29 7.53 1.05 7.19
CA ARG A 29 6.81 -0.04 7.86
C ARG A 29 6.45 0.33 9.30
N GLN A 30 7.43 0.81 10.08
CA GLN A 30 7.20 1.19 11.47
C GLN A 30 6.20 2.35 11.59
N MET A 31 6.32 3.34 10.70
CA MET A 31 5.39 4.46 10.65
C MET A 31 3.96 4.02 10.35
N PHE A 32 3.78 3.17 9.33
CA PHE A 32 2.46 2.65 8.99
C PHE A 32 1.87 1.79 10.11
N ALA A 33 2.66 0.86 10.67
CA ALA A 33 2.20 0.00 11.74
C ALA A 33 1.80 0.79 12.99
N SER A 34 2.57 1.83 13.34
CA SER A 34 2.24 2.73 14.46
C SER A 34 0.97 3.52 14.17
N PHE A 35 0.84 4.07 12.96
CA PHE A 35 -0.40 4.74 12.52
C PHE A 35 -1.62 3.84 12.65
N VAL A 36 -1.55 2.60 12.14
CA VAL A 36 -2.67 1.65 12.21
C VAL A 36 -3.01 1.29 13.66
N LYS A 37 -2.00 1.04 14.49
CA LYS A 37 -2.19 0.73 15.91
C LYS A 37 -2.81 1.88 16.69
N GLU A 38 -2.33 3.10 16.49
CA GLU A 38 -2.80 4.28 17.20
C GLU A 38 -4.21 4.69 16.79
N GLN A 39 -4.51 4.67 15.48
CA GLN A 39 -5.79 5.17 14.98
C GLN A 39 -6.91 4.12 15.01
N TYR A 40 -6.57 2.83 14.89
CA TYR A 40 -7.55 1.76 14.73
C TYR A 40 -7.41 0.62 15.74
N GLN A 41 -6.49 0.75 16.71
CA GLN A 41 -6.23 -0.26 17.76
C GLN A 41 -5.95 -1.65 17.17
N TYR A 42 -5.33 -1.68 15.99
CA TYR A 42 -5.07 -2.90 15.24
C TYR A 42 -3.58 -3.16 15.10
N GLU A 43 -3.15 -4.38 15.39
CA GLU A 43 -1.77 -4.81 15.18
C GLU A 43 -1.67 -5.47 13.81
N VAL A 44 -0.89 -4.86 12.91
CA VAL A 44 -0.66 -5.33 11.56
C VAL A 44 -0.05 -6.74 11.57
N GLN A 45 -0.68 -7.67 10.85
CA GLN A 45 -0.28 -9.08 10.76
C GLN A 45 0.34 -9.41 9.39
N PRO A 46 1.19 -10.45 9.32
CA PRO A 46 1.58 -11.05 8.04
C PRO A 46 0.36 -11.49 7.24
N GLY A 47 0.36 -11.21 5.93
CA GLY A 47 -0.76 -11.45 5.01
C GLY A 47 -1.75 -10.28 4.90
N ASP A 48 -1.70 -9.30 5.80
CA ASP A 48 -2.60 -8.15 5.70
C ASP A 48 -2.37 -7.32 4.43
N VAL A 49 -3.47 -6.84 3.87
CA VAL A 49 -3.49 -5.89 2.77
C VAL A 49 -4.32 -4.68 3.16
N PHE A 50 -3.73 -3.50 3.01
CA PHE A 50 -4.40 -2.23 3.23
C PHE A 50 -4.49 -1.45 1.93
N ILE A 51 -5.64 -0.87 1.69
CA ILE A 51 -5.90 0.03 0.58
C ILE A 51 -6.17 1.41 1.15
N LEU A 52 -5.25 2.31 0.89
CA LEU A 52 -5.22 3.66 1.42
C LEU A 52 -5.80 4.60 0.37
N ILE A 53 -6.83 5.34 0.76
CA ILE A 53 -7.51 6.30 -0.12
C ILE A 53 -7.58 7.67 0.59
N PRO A 54 -6.67 8.61 0.23
CA PRO A 54 -6.56 9.90 0.89
C PRO A 54 -7.77 10.80 0.63
N ARG A 55 -7.77 12.00 1.23
CA ARG A 55 -8.86 12.97 1.10
C ARG A 55 -8.94 13.56 -0.30
N LEU A 56 -7.79 13.94 -0.88
CA LEU A 56 -7.71 14.61 -2.17
C LEU A 56 -7.55 13.60 -3.30
N ILE A 57 -8.67 13.15 -3.86
CA ILE A 57 -8.70 12.12 -4.91
C ILE A 57 -9.73 12.42 -6.00
N CYS A 58 -9.52 11.85 -7.19
CA CYS A 58 -10.58 11.72 -8.20
C CYS A 58 -11.56 10.61 -7.79
N LYS A 59 -12.72 10.99 -7.21
CA LYS A 59 -13.73 10.04 -6.71
C LYS A 59 -14.18 9.03 -7.77
N GLY A 60 -14.51 9.48 -8.98
CA GLY A 60 -14.95 8.60 -10.07
C GLY A 60 -13.86 7.61 -10.51
N CYS A 61 -12.61 8.06 -10.58
CA CYS A 61 -11.46 7.23 -10.93
C CYS A 61 -11.25 6.10 -9.89
N VAL A 62 -11.34 6.44 -8.60
CA VAL A 62 -11.19 5.48 -7.51
C VAL A 62 -12.38 4.52 -7.45
N GLN A 63 -13.61 5.02 -7.63
CA GLN A 63 -14.81 4.18 -7.61
C GLN A 63 -14.78 3.09 -8.68
N MET A 64 -14.41 3.43 -9.92
CA MET A 64 -14.23 2.44 -11.00
C MET A 64 -13.17 1.39 -10.64
N LYS A 65 -12.09 1.81 -9.98
CA LYS A 65 -11.01 0.92 -9.56
C LYS A 65 -11.42 0.02 -8.40
N LEU A 66 -12.25 0.50 -7.47
CA LEU A 66 -12.82 -0.30 -6.38
C LEU A 66 -13.78 -1.37 -6.88
N ILE A 67 -14.57 -1.08 -7.92
CA ILE A 67 -15.43 -2.09 -8.57
C ILE A 67 -14.58 -3.20 -9.18
N GLN A 68 -13.54 -2.86 -9.93
CA GLN A 68 -12.61 -3.85 -10.50
C GLN A 68 -11.93 -4.68 -9.43
N LEU A 69 -11.53 -4.05 -8.32
CA LEU A 69 -10.95 -4.73 -7.17
C LEU A 69 -11.94 -5.73 -6.56
N GLU A 70 -13.20 -5.34 -6.39
CA GLU A 70 -14.25 -6.17 -5.79
C GLU A 70 -14.47 -7.47 -6.57
N GLU A 71 -14.38 -7.42 -7.90
CA GLU A 71 -14.47 -8.58 -8.80
C GLU A 71 -13.25 -9.51 -8.70
N MET A 72 -12.08 -8.96 -8.34
CA MET A 72 -10.81 -9.70 -8.27
C MET A 72 -10.52 -10.28 -6.89
N LEU A 73 -11.11 -9.75 -5.82
CA LEU A 73 -10.90 -10.23 -4.47
C LEU A 73 -11.50 -11.63 -4.30
N ALA A 74 -10.64 -12.63 -4.18
CA ALA A 74 -11.01 -13.98 -3.81
C ALA A 74 -11.46 -14.02 -2.34
N SER A 75 -12.34 -14.97 -2.00
CA SER A 75 -12.98 -15.03 -0.67
C SER A 75 -11.98 -15.16 0.48
N ASP A 76 -10.86 -15.82 0.26
CA ASP A 76 -9.76 -16.01 1.22
C ASP A 76 -8.97 -14.72 1.47
N THR A 77 -8.95 -13.79 0.52
CA THR A 77 -8.22 -12.53 0.63
C THR A 77 -9.01 -11.46 1.40
N LEU A 78 -10.32 -11.66 1.58
CA LEU A 78 -11.23 -10.70 2.20
C LEU A 78 -10.95 -10.49 3.69
N GLU A 79 -10.60 -11.56 4.42
CA GLU A 79 -10.38 -11.48 5.88
C GLU A 79 -9.16 -10.63 6.26
N HIS A 80 -8.20 -10.51 5.34
CA HIS A 80 -6.95 -9.78 5.52
C HIS A 80 -6.94 -8.42 4.82
N THR A 81 -7.98 -8.09 4.04
CA THR A 81 -8.05 -6.84 3.28
C THR A 81 -8.82 -5.78 4.04
N ARG A 82 -8.23 -4.57 4.14
CA ARG A 82 -8.85 -3.42 4.80
C ARG A 82 -8.73 -2.19 3.91
N ILE A 83 -9.79 -1.38 3.84
CA ILE A 83 -9.71 -0.04 3.25
C ILE A 83 -9.59 0.97 4.37
N ILE A 84 -8.63 1.89 4.26
CA ILE A 84 -8.55 3.09 5.09
C ILE A 84 -8.83 4.29 4.19
N THR A 85 -9.91 5.02 4.47
CA THR A 85 -10.31 6.13 3.60
C THR A 85 -10.85 7.35 4.34
N SER A 86 -10.44 8.52 3.87
CA SER A 86 -11.02 9.81 4.26
C SER A 86 -12.32 10.13 3.50
N ASN A 87 -12.73 9.27 2.55
CA ASN A 87 -13.88 9.45 1.65
C ASN A 87 -14.77 8.20 1.63
N PRO A 88 -15.42 7.81 2.75
CA PRO A 88 -16.12 6.52 2.85
C PRO A 88 -17.20 6.29 1.80
N GLY A 89 -17.89 7.36 1.33
CA GLY A 89 -18.94 7.24 0.33
C GLY A 89 -18.50 6.83 -1.09
N ILE A 90 -17.22 6.60 -1.33
CA ILE A 90 -16.72 6.02 -2.60
C ILE A 90 -16.73 4.49 -2.59
N VAL A 91 -16.82 3.88 -1.41
CA VAL A 91 -16.83 2.42 -1.22
C VAL A 91 -18.27 1.95 -1.43
N SER A 92 -18.46 0.92 -2.25
CA SER A 92 -19.79 0.33 -2.48
C SER A 92 -20.28 -0.39 -1.22
N ASP A 93 -21.59 -0.40 -0.99
CA ASP A 93 -22.19 -1.16 0.13
C ASP A 93 -21.82 -2.65 0.06
N SER A 94 -21.77 -3.22 -1.14
CA SER A 94 -21.34 -4.60 -1.39
C SER A 94 -19.92 -4.86 -0.91
N LEU A 95 -19.00 -3.91 -1.15
CA LEU A 95 -17.63 -4.02 -0.68
C LEU A 95 -17.53 -3.78 0.84
N GLU A 96 -18.27 -2.80 1.41
CA GLU A 96 -18.33 -2.59 2.87
C GLU A 96 -18.85 -3.84 3.62
N GLN A 97 -19.68 -4.67 2.99
CA GLN A 97 -20.17 -5.94 3.57
C GLN A 97 -19.14 -7.07 3.54
N ARG A 98 -18.15 -6.99 2.65
CA ARG A 98 -17.18 -8.06 2.39
C ARG A 98 -15.83 -7.81 3.05
N ILE A 99 -15.45 -6.55 3.26
CA ILE A 99 -14.16 -6.17 3.84
C ILE A 99 -14.31 -5.08 4.89
N VAL A 100 -13.32 -5.00 5.79
CA VAL A 100 -13.31 -3.95 6.81
C VAL A 100 -12.95 -2.61 6.18
N VAL A 101 -13.80 -1.61 6.40
CA VAL A 101 -13.59 -0.23 5.93
C VAL A 101 -13.48 0.70 7.12
N TRP A 102 -12.28 1.25 7.31
CA TRP A 102 -11.98 2.24 8.33
C TRP A 102 -12.11 3.66 7.77
N LYS A 103 -12.91 4.45 8.47
CA LYS A 103 -13.28 5.82 8.06
C LYS A 103 -12.37 6.81 8.78
N ASP A 104 -11.42 7.40 8.05
CA ASP A 104 -10.50 8.41 8.56
C ASP A 104 -11.14 9.81 8.51
N LYS A 105 -11.95 10.12 9.51
CA LYS A 105 -12.72 11.37 9.55
C LYS A 105 -11.83 12.61 9.66
N GLU A 106 -10.71 12.50 10.35
CA GLU A 106 -9.81 13.62 10.64
C GLU A 106 -8.76 13.84 9.54
N GLY A 107 -8.60 12.88 8.62
CA GLY A 107 -7.58 12.93 7.58
C GLY A 107 -6.17 12.70 8.14
N TRP A 108 -6.04 11.79 9.11
CA TRP A 108 -4.75 11.37 9.64
C TRP A 108 -3.93 10.61 8.59
N LEU A 109 -4.60 9.90 7.68
CA LEU A 109 -4.00 9.23 6.54
C LEU A 109 -3.24 10.21 5.65
N ASP A 110 -3.76 11.41 5.43
CA ASP A 110 -3.08 12.44 4.62
C ASP A 110 -1.80 12.98 5.30
N ARG A 111 -1.62 12.72 6.60
CA ARG A 111 -0.49 13.21 7.41
C ARG A 111 0.60 12.16 7.60
N VAL A 112 0.34 10.90 7.29
CA VAL A 112 1.34 9.84 7.39
C VAL A 112 2.30 9.96 6.20
N ASN A 113 3.61 10.00 6.48
CA ASN A 113 4.63 10.25 5.45
C ASN A 113 4.98 8.97 4.66
N LEU A 114 3.96 8.36 4.04
CA LEU A 114 4.07 7.12 3.25
C LEU A 114 4.03 7.37 1.74
N HIS A 115 4.16 8.62 1.30
CA HIS A 115 4.06 9.00 -0.12
C HIS A 115 2.79 8.46 -0.79
N ILE A 116 1.65 8.60 -0.10
CA ILE A 116 0.36 8.09 -0.53
C ILE A 116 -0.09 8.83 -1.81
N ALA A 117 -0.47 8.06 -2.83
CA ALA A 117 -1.04 8.57 -4.08
C ALA A 117 -2.58 8.50 -4.03
N ASN A 118 -3.27 8.71 -5.16
CA ASN A 118 -4.74 8.68 -5.20
C ASN A 118 -5.35 7.38 -4.61
N MET A 119 -4.67 6.26 -4.81
CA MET A 119 -4.98 4.99 -4.20
C MET A 119 -3.65 4.26 -4.00
N THR A 120 -3.38 3.77 -2.80
CA THR A 120 -2.12 3.10 -2.47
C THR A 120 -2.40 1.78 -1.78
N MET A 121 -1.75 0.71 -2.22
CA MET A 121 -1.74 -0.57 -1.54
C MET A 121 -0.56 -0.68 -0.60
N VAL A 122 -0.80 -1.23 0.57
CA VAL A 122 0.22 -1.69 1.50
C VAL A 122 -0.01 -3.19 1.71
N HIS A 123 0.97 -4.02 1.36
CA HIS A 123 0.92 -5.46 1.58
C HIS A 123 2.00 -5.88 2.59
N ILE A 124 1.61 -6.73 3.53
CA ILE A 124 2.48 -7.36 4.50
C ILE A 124 2.71 -8.80 4.06
N GLY A 125 3.89 -9.09 3.53
CA GLY A 125 4.28 -10.45 3.16
C GLY A 125 4.24 -11.43 4.34
N PRO A 126 4.22 -12.74 4.07
CA PRO A 126 4.21 -13.78 5.11
C PRO A 126 5.47 -13.77 5.99
N ASP A 127 6.59 -13.33 5.44
CA ASP A 127 7.86 -13.06 6.14
C ASP A 127 7.87 -11.70 6.88
N GLY A 128 6.77 -10.97 6.84
CA GLY A 128 6.64 -9.62 7.36
C GLY A 128 7.24 -8.54 6.46
N ASN A 129 7.63 -8.86 5.21
CA ASN A 129 8.09 -7.86 4.27
C ASN A 129 6.99 -6.85 3.94
N PHE A 130 7.39 -5.59 3.75
CA PHE A 130 6.46 -4.49 3.59
C PHE A 130 6.54 -3.93 2.17
N LEU A 131 5.43 -3.95 1.46
CA LEU A 131 5.35 -3.45 0.09
C LEU A 131 4.32 -2.32 0.00
N ILE A 132 4.78 -1.11 -0.34
CA ILE A 132 3.90 0.00 -0.71
C ILE A 132 3.89 0.13 -2.24
N ARG A 133 2.70 0.20 -2.84
CA ARG A 133 2.54 0.48 -4.26
C ARG A 133 1.39 1.46 -4.50
N SER A 134 1.62 2.47 -5.32
CA SER A 134 0.53 3.29 -5.85
C SER A 134 -0.28 2.47 -6.87
N ILE A 135 -1.60 2.50 -6.74
CA ILE A 135 -2.54 1.91 -7.68
C ILE A 135 -2.95 3.00 -8.67
N PRO A 136 -2.66 2.84 -9.98
CA PRO A 136 -3.17 3.75 -10.99
C PRO A 136 -4.70 3.73 -11.01
N THR A 137 -5.32 4.91 -10.92
CA THR A 137 -6.79 5.05 -10.91
C THR A 137 -7.36 5.52 -12.25
N THR A 138 -6.49 5.90 -13.19
CA THR A 138 -6.88 6.55 -14.46
C THR A 138 -6.65 5.70 -15.70
N ASP A 139 -5.99 4.54 -15.57
CA ASP A 139 -5.84 3.60 -16.68
C ASP A 139 -6.92 2.52 -16.63
N ASN A 140 -7.35 2.07 -17.82
CA ASN A 140 -8.20 0.90 -17.99
C ASN A 140 -7.41 -0.41 -17.86
N GLN A 141 -6.16 -0.35 -17.38
CA GLN A 141 -5.44 -1.57 -17.06
C GLN A 141 -6.15 -2.20 -15.85
N HIS A 142 -6.50 -3.49 -16.00
CA HIS A 142 -6.95 -4.30 -14.88
C HIS A 142 -5.95 -4.13 -13.73
N VAL A 143 -6.43 -4.15 -12.49
CA VAL A 143 -5.59 -4.07 -11.29
C VAL A 143 -4.65 -5.28 -11.27
N LYS A 144 -3.54 -5.21 -12.03
CA LYS A 144 -2.46 -6.20 -12.05
C LYS A 144 -1.64 -6.17 -10.76
N VAL A 145 -2.16 -5.49 -9.74
CA VAL A 145 -1.52 -5.24 -8.44
C VAL A 145 -1.59 -6.49 -7.57
N TRP A 146 -2.60 -7.35 -7.77
CA TRP A 146 -2.80 -8.59 -6.99
C TRP A 146 -1.99 -9.79 -7.52
N LEU A 147 -1.78 -9.87 -8.84
CA LEU A 147 -1.09 -11.00 -9.48
C LEU A 147 0.44 -10.93 -9.44
N GLU A 148 0.99 -9.85 -8.87
CA GLU A 148 2.44 -9.68 -8.68
C GLU A 148 2.81 -9.55 -7.19
N MET A 149 1.93 -10.01 -6.29
CA MET A 149 2.40 -10.43 -4.98
C MET A 149 3.35 -11.60 -5.24
N PRO A 150 4.64 -11.54 -4.84
CA PRO A 150 5.52 -12.68 -5.01
C PRO A 150 4.86 -13.87 -4.30
N ASP A 151 4.42 -14.85 -5.09
CA ASP A 151 3.98 -16.13 -4.58
C ASP A 151 5.11 -16.69 -3.72
N LYS A 152 4.85 -16.80 -2.42
CA LYS A 152 5.53 -17.66 -1.43
C LYS A 152 7.03 -17.46 -1.18
#